data_AF-A0AB35YQZ3-F1
#
_entry.id   AF-A0AB35YQZ3-F1
#
_cell.length_a   1.000
_cell.length_b   1.000
_cell.length_c   1.000
_cell.angle_alpha   90.00
_cell.angle_beta   90.00
_cell.angle_gamma   90.00
#
_symmetry.space_group_name_H-M   'P 1'
#
loop_
_entity.id
_entity.type
_entity.pdbx_description
1 polymer ?
#
loop_
_entity_poly.entity_id
_entity_poly.type
_entity_poly.pdbx_seq_one_letter_code
_entity_poly.pdbx_strand_id
1 'polypeptide(L)' 'MSCYRSILNYFINRSTNASAESFNAKIKAFRAQFRGVKNVEFFLYRLTTIFA' A
#
# COMPACT_ATOMS: atom_id res chain seq x y z
N MET A 1 -4.34 9.07 -26.45
CA MET A 1 -5.31 9.93 -25.73
C MET A 1 -6.35 9.04 -25.04
N SER A 2 -5.96 8.35 -23.96
CA SER A 2 -6.84 7.38 -23.27
C SER A 2 -6.42 7.12 -21.82
N CYS A 3 -5.17 7.42 -21.44
CA CYS A 3 -4.70 7.28 -20.05
C CYS A 3 -5.32 8.29 -19.06
N TYR A 4 -5.86 9.43 -19.54
CA TYR A 4 -6.35 10.49 -18.65
C TYR A 4 -7.73 10.17 -18.03
N ARG A 5 -8.55 9.36 -18.70
CA ARG A 5 -9.95 9.12 -18.31
C ARG A 5 -10.12 8.06 -17.21
N SER A 6 -9.21 7.08 -17.10
CA SER A 6 -9.18 6.14 -15.97
C SER A 6 -8.68 6.79 -14.69
N ILE A 7 -7.71 7.71 -14.80
CA ILE A 7 -7.19 8.47 -13.65
C ILE A 7 -8.30 9.35 -13.06
N LEU A 8 -9.09 10.00 -13.92
CA LEU A 8 -10.19 10.88 -13.50
C LEU A 8 -11.33 10.17 -12.75
N ASN A 9 -11.62 8.90 -13.07
CA ASN A 9 -12.67 8.13 -12.38
C ASN A 9 -12.24 7.62 -10.99
N TYR A 10 -10.95 7.59 -10.69
CA TYR A 10 -10.44 7.27 -9.35
C TYR A 10 -10.67 8.39 -8.33
N PHE A 11 -11.00 9.60 -8.79
CA PHE A 11 -11.14 10.81 -7.96
C PHE A 11 -12.58 11.13 -7.53
N ILE A 12 -13.56 10.23 -7.76
CA ILE A 12 -14.95 10.46 -7.30
C ILE A 12 -15.04 10.54 -5.76
N ASN A 13 -14.04 10.01 -5.04
CA ASN A 13 -13.96 10.14 -3.58
C ASN A 13 -12.62 10.73 -3.12
N ARG A 14 -12.34 11.97 -3.56
CA ARG A 14 -11.16 12.83 -3.32
C ARG A 14 -10.83 13.13 -1.84
N SER A 15 -11.18 12.26 -0.90
CA SER A 15 -10.68 12.29 0.47
C SER A 15 -9.28 11.66 0.49
N THR A 16 -8.28 12.45 0.12
CA THR A 16 -6.90 12.33 0.59
C THR A 16 -6.31 10.91 0.54
N ASN A 17 -6.03 10.43 -0.68
CA ASN A 17 -5.31 9.18 -0.91
C ASN A 17 -3.86 9.20 -0.35
N ALA A 18 -3.37 10.33 0.13
CA ALA A 18 -2.05 10.47 0.76
C ALA A 18 -1.84 9.52 1.95
N SER A 19 -2.89 9.25 2.74
CA SER A 19 -2.80 8.27 3.83
C SER A 19 -2.62 6.85 3.29
N ALA A 20 -3.33 6.49 2.22
CA ALA A 20 -3.18 5.19 1.56
C ALA A 20 -1.84 5.07 0.82
N GLU A 21 -1.37 6.13 0.17
CA GLU A 21 -0.07 6.17 -0.51
C GLU A 21 1.09 6.06 0.47
N SER A 22 1.05 6.80 1.58
CA SER A 22 2.07 6.72 2.64
C SER A 22 2.06 5.36 3.34
N PHE A 23 0.89 4.75 3.54
CA PHE A 23 0.77 3.39 4.04
C PHE A 23 1.35 2.36 3.07
N ASN A 24 1.05 2.47 1.78
CA ASN A 24 1.62 1.60 0.74
C ASN A 24 3.14 1.75 0.62
N ALA A 25 3.68 2.96 0.79
CA ALA A 25 5.12 3.21 0.83
C ALA A 25 5.78 2.53 2.02
N LYS A 26 5.17 2.62 3.21
CA LYS A 26 5.63 1.94 4.43
C LYS A 26 5.66 0.43 4.28
N ILE A 27 4.61 -0.18 3.72
CA ILE A 27 4.57 -1.62 3.45
C ILE A 27 5.61 -2.02 2.40
N LYS A 28 5.83 -1.21 1.35
CA LYS A 28 6.85 -1.49 0.34
C LYS A 28 8.27 -1.46 0.92
N ALA A 29 8.57 -0.48 1.76
CA ALA A 29 9.85 -0.38 2.47
C ALA A 29 10.05 -1.54 3.46
N PHE A 30 8.99 -1.93 4.19
CA PHE A 30 9.02 -3.09 5.07
C PHE A 30 9.30 -4.37 4.29
N ARG A 31 8.61 -4.60 3.17
CA ARG A 31 8.84 -5.76 2.29
C ARG A 31 10.25 -5.82 1.72
N ALA A 32 10.86 -4.67 1.40
CA ALA A 32 12.22 -4.62 0.87
C ALA A 32 13.30 -5.09 1.86
N GLN A 33 13.02 -5.06 3.17
CA GLN A 33 13.92 -5.59 4.19
C GLN A 33 13.94 -7.13 4.22
N PHE A 34 12.94 -7.79 3.64
CA PHE A 34 12.88 -9.24 3.57
C PHE A 34 13.26 -9.71 2.16
N ARG A 35 14.21 -10.64 2.04
CA ARG A 35 14.58 -11.28 0.75
C ARG A 35 13.55 -12.33 0.26
N GLY A 36 12.29 -12.17 0.65
CA GLY A 36 11.19 -13.09 0.38
C GLY A 36 10.29 -13.28 1.60
N VAL A 37 8.99 -13.41 1.35
CA VAL A 37 8.00 -13.75 2.39
C VAL A 37 7.75 -15.25 2.30
N LYS A 38 8.42 -16.03 3.17
CA LYS A 38 8.25 -17.49 3.23
C LYS A 38 6.97 -17.89 3.96
N ASN A 39 6.51 -17.07 4.90
CA ASN A 39 5.29 -17.29 5.67
C ASN A 39 4.44 -16.02 5.69
N VAL A 40 3.27 -16.08 5.04
CA VAL A 40 2.36 -14.94 4.86
C VAL A 40 1.66 -14.57 6.16
N GLU A 41 1.22 -15.54 6.96
CA GLU A 41 0.61 -15.30 8.28
C GLU A 41 1.55 -14.54 9.20
N PHE A 42 2.82 -14.98 9.29
CA PHE A 42 3.82 -14.31 10.11
C PHE A 42 4.10 -12.89 9.61
N PHE A 43 4.11 -12.68 8.30
CA PHE A 43 4.29 -11.36 7.70
C PHE A 43 3.11 -10.42 8.02
N LEU A 44 1.87 -10.91 7.93
CA LEU A 44 0.68 -10.16 8.30
C LEU A 44 0.65 -9.83 9.79
N TYR A 45 0.95 -10.80 10.66
CA TYR A 45 1.10 -10.56 12.11
C TYR A 45 2.06 -9.41 12.40
N ARG A 46 3.25 -9.42 11.76
CA ARG A 46 4.26 -8.36 11.93
C ARG A 46 3.79 -7.01 11.38
N LEU A 47 3.08 -6.99 10.24
CA LEU A 47 2.49 -5.76 9.71
C LEU A 47 1.49 -5.16 10.68
N THR A 48 0.59 -5.99 11.24
CA THR A 48 -0.40 -5.54 12.21
C THR A 48 0.27 -5.04 13.49
N THR A 49 1.27 -5.73 14.03
CA THR A 49 1.98 -5.25 15.24
C THR A 49 2.74 -3.92 15.05
N ILE A 50 3.18 -3.58 13.83
CA ILE A 50 3.98 -2.37 13.55
C ILE A 50 3.11 -1.18 13.11
N PHE A 51 1.98 -1.44 12.45
CA PHE A 51 1.15 -0.42 11.82
C PHE A 51 -0.29 -0.34 12.35
N ALA A 52 -0.70 -1.22 13.27
CA ALA A 52 -1.93 -1.09 14.06
C ALA A 52 -1.64 -0.39 15.40
#